data_AF-A0A2I1H3G4-F1
#
_entry.id   AF-A0A2I1H3G4-F1
#
_cell.length_a   1.000
_cell.length_b   1.000
_cell.length_c   1.000
_cell.angle_alpha   90.00
_cell.angle_beta   90.00
_cell.angle_gamma   90.00
#
_symmetry.space_group_name_H-M   'P 1'
#
loop_
_entity.id
_entity.type
_entity.pdbx_description
1 polymer ?
#
loop_
_entity_poly.entity_id
_entity_poly.type
_entity_poly.pdbx_seq_one_letter_code
_entity_poly.pdbx_strand_id
1 'polypeptide(L)' 'MSLSIDYLCKINERVDAEFYQKILDEDFMETLDYYELDARNIIFIQNNNPKHTAILTK' A
#
# COMPACT_ATOMS: atom_id res chain seq x y z
N MET A 1 4.26 -4.42 23.92
CA MET A 1 4.05 -4.49 22.47
C MET A 1 2.95 -3.50 22.16
N SER A 2 3.29 -2.27 21.77
CA SER A 2 2.27 -1.29 21.40
C SER A 2 1.72 -1.68 20.04
N LEU A 3 0.41 -1.88 19.96
CA LEU A 3 -0.31 -1.90 18.68
C LEU A 3 -0.44 -0.43 18.25
N SER A 4 0.59 0.12 17.58
CA SER A 4 0.41 1.38 16.88
C SER A 4 -0.55 1.10 15.71
N ILE A 5 -1.58 1.94 15.60
CA ILE A 5 -2.38 2.02 14.39
C ILE A 5 -1.68 3.09 13.55
N ASP A 6 -1.00 2.64 12.50
CA ASP A 6 -0.39 3.53 11.52
C ASP A 6 -1.46 4.00 10.49
N TYR A 7 -1.04 4.68 9.42
CA TYR A 7 -1.92 5.26 8.40
C TYR A 7 -3.04 4.30 7.95
N LEU A 8 -4.29 4.77 8.01
CA LEU A 8 -5.48 3.99 7.69
C LEU A 8 -6.24 4.63 6.52
N CYS A 9 -6.25 3.95 5.38
CA CYS A 9 -7.11 4.33 4.25
C CYS A 9 -8.43 3.54 4.27
N LYS A 10 -9.55 4.24 4.04
CA LYS A 10 -10.88 3.62 3.94
C LYS A 10 -11.16 3.23 2.49
N ILE A 11 -11.29 1.94 2.25
CA ILE A 11 -11.67 1.40 0.95
C ILE A 11 -13.20 1.25 0.89
N ASN A 12 -13.86 2.06 0.05
CA ASN A 12 -15.32 2.03 -0.11
C ASN A 12 -15.79 1.10 -1.26
N GLU A 13 -14.87 0.66 -2.12
CA GLU A 13 -15.16 -0.12 -3.32
C GLU A 13 -14.47 -1.50 -3.30
N ARG A 14 -14.88 -2.40 -4.20
CA ARG A 14 -14.21 -3.69 -4.34
C ARG A 14 -12.81 -3.45 -4.89
N VAL A 15 -11.79 -3.80 -4.11
CA VAL A 15 -10.40 -3.75 -4.59
C VAL A 15 -10.24 -4.70 -5.77
N ASP A 16 -9.90 -4.19 -6.95
CA ASP A 16 -9.32 -4.95 -8.04
C ASP A 16 -7.84 -4.56 -8.22
N ALA A 17 -7.18 -5.06 -9.27
CA ALA A 17 -5.76 -4.78 -9.47
C ALA A 17 -5.50 -3.31 -9.83
N GLU A 18 -6.40 -2.65 -10.56
CA GLU A 18 -6.24 -1.24 -10.93
C GLU A 18 -6.44 -0.34 -9.71
N PHE A 19 -7.48 -0.61 -8.91
CA PHE A 19 -7.70 0.12 -7.67
C PHE A 19 -6.58 -0.11 -6.67
N TYR A 20 -6.05 -1.34 -6.58
CA TYR A 20 -4.88 -1.62 -5.75
C TYR A 20 -3.64 -0.83 -6.19
N GLN A 21 -3.40 -0.70 -7.49
CA GLN A 21 -2.33 0.15 -8.02
C GLN A 21 -2.50 1.61 -7.60
N LYS A 22 -3.72 2.17 -7.68
CA LYS A 22 -3.98 3.56 -7.23
C LYS A 22 -3.67 3.76 -5.75
N ILE A 23 -4.03 2.80 -4.88
CA ILE A 23 -3.65 2.84 -3.46
C ILE A 23 -2.13 2.88 -3.29
N LEU A 24 -1.37 2.12 -4.09
CA LEU A 24 0.09 2.12 -4.02
C LEU A 24 0.70 3.43 -4.54
N ASP A 25 0.17 3.99 -5.62
CA ASP A 25 0.68 5.21 -6.24
C ASP A 25 0.32 6.48 -5.44
N GLU A 26 -0.80 6.46 -4.71
CA GLU A 26 -1.32 7.60 -3.96
C GLU A 26 -1.12 7.42 -2.44
N ASP A 27 -2.02 6.67 -1.77
CA ASP A 27 -2.08 6.57 -0.31
C ASP A 27 -0.76 6.05 0.30
N PHE A 28 -0.14 5.04 -0.34
CA PHE A 28 1.11 4.47 0.17
C PHE A 28 2.28 5.44 0.02
N MET A 29 2.39 6.15 -1.11
CA MET A 29 3.45 7.15 -1.31
C MET A 29 3.28 8.33 -0.34
N GLU A 30 2.05 8.78 -0.09
CA GLU A 30 1.77 9.81 0.92
C GLU A 30 2.13 9.34 2.33
N THR A 31 1.87 8.06 2.64
CA THR A 31 2.28 7.46 3.91
C THR A 31 3.80 7.49 4.08
N LEU A 32 4.55 7.14 3.03
CA LEU A 32 6.02 7.17 3.08
C LEU A 32 6.53 8.61 3.29
N ASP A 33 5.95 9.58 2.60
CA ASP A 33 6.30 11.00 2.76
C ASP A 33 6.01 11.50 4.19
N TYR A 34 4.85 11.16 4.74
CA TYR A 34 4.46 11.52 6.11
C TYR A 34 5.45 11.02 7.18
N TYR A 35 5.99 9.82 6.99
CA TYR A 35 6.99 9.24 7.90
C TYR A 35 8.44 9.52 7.49
N GLU A 36 8.67 10.36 6.46
CA GLU A 36 9.99 10.68 5.91
C GLU A 36 10.80 9.43 5.49
N LEU A 37 10.12 8.40 4.95
CA LEU A 37 10.72 7.15 4.51
C LEU A 37 11.08 7.18 3.02
N ASP A 38 12.30 6.71 2.68
CA ASP A 38 12.67 6.50 1.27
C ASP A 38 12.10 5.16 0.77
N ALA A 39 11.23 5.21 -0.24
CA ALA A 39 10.64 4.04 -0.87
C ALA A 39 11.68 3.01 -1.38
N ARG A 40 12.93 3.43 -1.62
CA ARG A 40 14.04 2.55 -2.03
C ARG A 40 14.71 1.83 -0.86
N ASN A 41 14.41 2.22 0.37
CA ASN A 41 15.03 1.71 1.60
C ASN A 41 13.98 1.27 2.63
N ILE A 42 12.97 0.55 2.16
CA ILE A 42 11.92 -0.06 3.00
C ILE A 42 11.73 -1.54 2.64
N ILE A 43 11.13 -2.28 3.58
CA ILE A 43 10.61 -3.62 3.31
C ILE A 43 9.09 -3.49 3.18
N PHE A 44 8.57 -3.65 1.97
CA PHE A 44 7.13 -3.68 1.72
C PHE A 44 6.58 -5.09 1.94
N ILE A 45 5.60 -5.24 2.84
CA ILE A 45 5.01 -6.53 3.21
C ILE A 45 3.53 -6.54 2.83
N GLN A 46 3.14 -7.54 2.05
CA GLN A 46 1.76 -7.80 1.65
C GLN A 46 1.48 -9.31 1.60
N ASN A 47 0.21 -9.72 1.57
CA ASN A 47 -0.15 -11.13 1.36
C ASN A 47 -0.11 -11.51 -0.13
N ASN A 48 -0.15 -12.81 -0.43
CA ASN A 48 -0.10 -13.37 -1.79
C ASN A 48 -1.46 -13.33 -2.52
N ASN A 49 -2.27 -12.27 -2.32
CA ASN A 49 -3.51 -12.13 -3.07
C ASN A 49 -3.19 -12.01 -4.58
N PRO A 50 -3.89 -12.71 -5.50
CA PRO A 50 -3.60 -12.64 -6.93
C PRO A 50 -3.53 -11.22 -7.50
N LYS A 51 -4.30 -10.28 -6.92
CA LYS A 51 -4.32 -8.86 -7.31
C LYS A 51 -2.99 -8.15 -7.01
N HIS A 52 -2.27 -8.57 -5.98
CA HIS A 52 -0.98 -8.01 -5.58
C HIS A 52 0.19 -8.55 -6.41
N THR A 53 -0.07 -9.57 -7.22
CA THR A 53 0.90 -10.17 -8.15
C THR A 53 0.47 -10.02 -9.62
N ALA A 54 -0.55 -9.21 -9.88
CA ALA A 54 -1.03 -8.92 -11.22
C ALA A 54 0.03 -8.11 -11.99
N ILE A 55 -0.01 -8.14 -13.32
CA ILE A 55 0.97 -7.42 -14.15
C ILE A 55 0.96 -5.91 -13.83
N LEU A 56 -0.21 -5.36 -13.55
CA LEU A 56 -0.39 -3.95 -13.20
C LEU A 56 0.16 -3.57 -11.82
N THR A 57 0.48 -4.55 -10.98
CA THR A 57 0.87 -4.34 -9.57
C THR A 57 2.27 -4.89 -9.29
N LYS A 58 3.04 -5.19 -10.34
CA LYS A 58 4.41 -5.69 -10.30
C LYS A 58 5.43 -4.61 -10.63
#